data_AF-A0A9D2YCY1-F1
#
_entry.id   AF-A0A9D2YCY1-F1
#
_cell.length_a   1.000
_cell.length_b   1.000
_cell.length_c   1.000
_cell.angle_alpha   90.00
_cell.angle_beta   90.00
_cell.angle_gamma   90.00
#
_symmetry.space_group_name_H-M   'P 1'
#
loop_
_entity.id
_entity.type
_entity.pdbx_description
1 polymer ?
#
loop_
_entity_poly.entity_id
_entity_poly.type
_entity_poly.pdbx_seq_one_letter_code
_entity_poly.pdbx_strand_id
1 'polypeptide(L)'
;MTWGTTAGRHMVLINIISLVFVLDVCVCESELGPPDWKEPLDCVRASELCNQNSQCSSRYRIMRQCLSGGDKERSTMLASKECQGALEVLQDSPLYDCRCKRGMKKELQCLQNYWSIHMGLTEGKLPTR
;
A
#
# COMPACT_ATOMS: atom_id res chain seq x y z
N MET A 1 -63.39 -9.16 11.81
CA MET A 1 -62.07 -8.98 11.17
C MET A 1 -61.50 -7.62 11.54
N THR A 2 -60.56 -7.53 12.47
CA THR A 2 -59.92 -6.26 12.88
C THR A 2 -58.41 -6.37 12.70
N TRP A 3 -57.96 -6.47 11.44
CA TRP A 3 -56.55 -6.34 11.08
C TRP A 3 -56.25 -4.87 10.80
N GLY A 4 -56.03 -4.08 11.87
CA GLY A 4 -55.93 -2.62 11.77
C GLY A 4 -54.74 -1.98 12.49
N THR A 5 -53.81 -2.73 13.08
CA THR A 5 -52.74 -2.11 13.90
C THR A 5 -51.35 -2.74 13.77
N THR A 6 -51.14 -3.68 12.84
CA THR A 6 -49.85 -4.39 12.71
C THR A 6 -48.89 -3.75 11.69
N ALA A 7 -49.28 -2.65 11.02
CA ALA A 7 -48.42 -1.99 10.03
C ALA A 7 -47.32 -1.11 10.66
N GLY A 8 -47.63 -0.41 11.76
CA GLY A 8 -46.69 0.53 12.40
C GLY A 8 -45.52 -0.16 13.13
N ARG A 9 -45.81 -1.26 13.86
CA ARG A 9 -44.75 -2.05 14.55
C ARG A 9 -43.82 -2.76 13.57
N HIS A 10 -44.31 -3.15 12.39
CA HIS A 10 -43.49 -3.81 11.37
C HIS A 10 -42.52 -2.82 10.70
N MET A 11 -42.95 -1.59 10.41
CA MET A 11 -42.07 -0.54 9.86
C MET A 11 -40.95 -0.14 10.83
N VAL A 12 -41.25 -0.07 12.12
CA VAL A 12 -40.25 0.20 13.17
C VAL A 12 -39.25 -0.95 13.26
N LEU A 13 -39.72 -2.21 13.23
CA LEU A 13 -38.85 -3.38 13.23
C LEU A 13 -37.97 -3.44 11.98
N ILE A 14 -38.51 -3.14 10.78
CA ILE A 14 -37.73 -3.10 9.53
C ILE A 14 -36.68 -1.99 9.59
N ASN A 15 -37.01 -0.80 10.10
CA ASN A 15 -36.04 0.28 10.29
C ASN A 15 -34.94 -0.10 11.27
N ILE A 16 -35.29 -0.72 12.41
CA ILE A 16 -34.31 -1.19 13.40
C ILE A 16 -33.43 -2.29 12.79
N ILE A 17 -34.00 -3.25 12.06
CA ILE A 17 -33.24 -4.31 11.40
C ILE A 17 -32.32 -3.73 10.32
N SER A 18 -32.80 -2.79 9.49
CA SER A 18 -31.96 -2.10 8.51
C SER A 18 -30.87 -1.24 9.18
N LEU A 19 -31.16 -0.58 10.30
CA LEU A 19 -30.16 0.18 11.07
C LEU A 19 -29.10 -0.75 11.68
N VAL A 20 -29.53 -1.89 12.23
CA VAL A 20 -28.65 -2.94 12.76
C VAL A 20 -27.80 -3.54 11.64
N PHE A 21 -28.38 -3.84 10.47
CA PHE A 21 -27.62 -4.30 9.29
C PHE A 21 -26.64 -3.26 8.78
N VAL A 22 -26.97 -1.96 8.82
CA VAL A 22 -26.04 -0.88 8.45
C VAL A 22 -24.93 -0.72 9.50
N LEU A 23 -25.21 -0.95 10.79
CA LEU A 23 -24.19 -0.96 11.84
C LEU A 23 -23.31 -2.22 11.79
N ASP A 24 -23.86 -3.38 11.41
CA ASP A 24 -23.15 -4.66 11.28
C ASP A 24 -22.30 -4.72 10.00
N VAL A 25 -22.74 -4.09 8.90
CA VAL A 25 -21.91 -3.91 7.68
C VAL A 25 -20.79 -2.88 7.88
N CYS A 26 -20.89 -2.04 8.92
CA CYS A 26 -19.80 -1.18 9.40
C CYS A 26 -18.84 -1.89 10.35
N VAL A 27 -18.99 -3.21 10.58
CA VAL A 27 -17.87 -4.06 11.04
C VAL A 27 -16.92 -4.22 9.86
N CYS A 28 -16.30 -3.11 9.45
CA CYS A 28 -14.93 -3.16 8.99
C CYS A 28 -14.21 -3.84 10.15
N GLU A 29 -13.80 -5.09 9.93
CA GLU A 29 -12.59 -5.74 10.47
C GLU A 29 -11.72 -4.74 11.25
N SER A 30 -12.17 -4.37 12.45
CA SER A 30 -11.46 -3.47 13.33
C SER A 30 -10.72 -4.44 14.22
N GLU A 31 -9.69 -5.03 13.62
CA GLU A 31 -8.66 -5.79 14.29
C GLU A 31 -8.33 -5.02 15.57
N LEU A 32 -8.78 -5.55 16.70
CA LEU A 32 -8.43 -5.06 18.02
C LEU A 32 -6.97 -5.49 18.28
N GLY A 33 -6.06 -4.88 17.53
CA GLY A 33 -4.63 -5.04 17.66
C GLY A 33 -4.12 -4.20 18.84
N PRO A 34 -3.29 -4.75 19.74
CA PRO A 34 -2.74 -4.05 20.89
C PRO A 34 -1.84 -2.86 20.49
N PRO A 35 -1.52 -1.94 21.41
CA PRO A 35 -0.93 -0.65 21.09
C PRO A 35 0.52 -0.76 20.59
N ASP A 36 0.86 0.12 19.66
CA ASP A 36 2.22 0.60 19.33
C ASP A 36 3.26 -0.38 18.75
N TRP A 37 2.81 -1.34 17.94
CA TRP A 37 3.66 -1.91 16.88
C TRP A 37 2.89 -1.76 15.59
N LYS A 38 3.03 -0.61 14.91
CA LYS A 38 2.50 -0.48 13.54
C LYS A 38 3.07 -1.63 12.74
N GLU A 39 2.18 -2.55 12.40
CA GLU A 39 2.53 -3.73 11.67
C GLU A 39 3.24 -3.29 10.38
N PRO A 40 4.46 -3.81 10.08
CA PRO A 40 5.24 -3.30 8.96
C PRO A 40 4.39 -3.32 7.70
N LEU A 41 4.27 -2.16 7.06
CA LEU A 41 3.48 -2.01 5.84
C LEU A 41 4.03 -2.98 4.80
N ASP A 42 3.18 -3.88 4.29
CA ASP A 42 3.62 -4.85 3.30
C ASP A 42 3.87 -4.15 1.96
N CYS A 43 4.84 -4.66 1.20
CA CYS A 43 5.24 -4.04 -0.07
C CYS A 43 4.15 -4.06 -1.15
N VAL A 44 3.09 -4.88 -1.00
CA VAL A 44 1.95 -4.84 -1.92
C VAL A 44 1.11 -3.61 -1.62
N ARG A 45 0.70 -3.42 -0.36
CA ARG A 45 -0.08 -2.26 0.09
C ARG A 45 0.71 -0.95 -0.02
N ALA A 46 2.00 -0.96 0.28
CA ALA A 46 2.87 0.20 0.11
C ALA A 46 2.91 0.67 -1.35
N SER A 47 3.02 -0.28 -2.30
CA SER A 47 3.02 0.05 -3.73
C SER A 47 1.67 0.62 -4.17
N GLU A 48 0.55 0.13 -3.63
CA GLU A 48 -0.78 0.67 -3.92
C GLU A 48 -0.93 2.11 -3.43
N LEU A 49 -0.44 2.41 -2.22
CA LEU A 49 -0.42 3.77 -1.67
C LEU A 49 0.47 4.70 -2.51
N CYS A 50 1.66 4.24 -2.91
CA CYS A 50 2.52 5.01 -3.80
C CYS A 50 1.85 5.26 -5.15
N ASN A 51 1.08 4.31 -5.67
CA ASN A 51 0.39 4.47 -6.95
C ASN A 51 -0.75 5.50 -6.89
N GLN A 52 -1.34 5.71 -5.72
CA GLN A 52 -2.35 6.75 -5.49
C GLN A 52 -1.73 8.16 -5.40
N ASN A 53 -0.46 8.26 -5.00
CA ASN A 53 0.28 9.52 -4.99
C ASN A 53 0.98 9.73 -6.34
N SER A 54 0.56 10.72 -7.12
CA SER A 54 1.12 11.00 -8.45
C SER A 54 2.63 11.27 -8.43
N GLN A 55 3.13 11.95 -7.39
CA GLN A 55 4.55 12.23 -7.21
C GLN A 55 5.33 10.94 -6.95
N CYS A 56 4.86 10.11 -6.00
CA CYS A 56 5.50 8.83 -5.68
C CYS A 56 5.46 7.88 -6.89
N SER A 57 4.29 7.69 -7.50
CA SER A 57 4.10 6.82 -8.66
C SER A 57 5.00 7.20 -9.84
N SER A 58 5.10 8.50 -10.15
CA SER A 58 5.98 8.99 -11.21
C SER A 58 7.44 8.67 -10.93
N ARG A 59 7.93 8.97 -9.72
CA ARG A 59 9.32 8.70 -9.33
C ARG A 59 9.61 7.21 -9.28
N TYR A 60 8.67 6.39 -8.82
CA TYR A 60 8.80 4.94 -8.80
C TYR A 60 9.01 4.38 -10.22
N ARG A 61 8.23 4.86 -11.20
CA ARG A 61 8.36 4.44 -12.60
C ARG A 61 9.71 4.84 -13.21
N ILE A 62 10.14 6.07 -12.96
CA ILE A 62 11.46 6.57 -13.38
C ILE A 62 12.56 5.69 -12.79
N MET A 63 12.54 5.46 -11.47
CA MET A 63 13.53 4.62 -10.81
C MET A 63 13.60 3.23 -11.46
N ARG A 64 12.47 2.58 -11.75
CA ARG A 64 12.49 1.26 -12.41
C ARG A 64 13.18 1.29 -13.76
N GLN A 65 12.98 2.35 -14.53
CA GLN A 65 13.64 2.55 -15.81
C GLN A 65 15.15 2.75 -15.64
N CYS A 66 15.59 3.45 -14.58
CA CYS A 66 17.00 3.64 -14.27
C CYS A 66 17.75 2.32 -13.96
N LEU A 67 17.03 1.30 -13.50
CA LEU A 67 17.59 -0.02 -13.17
C LEU A 67 17.44 -1.02 -14.32
N SER A 68 16.79 -0.62 -15.40
CA SER A 68 16.59 -1.45 -16.57
C SER A 68 17.85 -1.34 -17.44
N GLY A 69 18.52 -2.47 -17.67
CA GLY A 69 19.77 -2.53 -18.45
C GLY A 69 20.87 -3.32 -17.75
N GLY A 70 22.00 -3.48 -18.42
CA GLY A 70 23.20 -4.07 -17.82
C GLY A 70 23.87 -3.13 -16.81
N ASP A 71 24.82 -3.63 -16.01
CA ASP A 71 25.47 -2.86 -14.93
C ASP A 71 26.06 -1.50 -15.39
N LYS A 72 26.59 -1.47 -16.62
CA LYS A 72 27.16 -0.27 -17.25
C LYS A 72 26.11 0.79 -17.56
N GLU A 73 24.98 0.38 -18.13
CA GLU A 73 23.84 1.26 -18.44
C GLU A 73 23.17 1.77 -17.17
N ARG A 74 23.03 0.88 -16.18
CA ARG A 74 22.51 1.20 -14.85
C ARG A 74 23.36 2.27 -14.16
N SER A 75 24.68 2.12 -14.17
CA SER A 75 25.59 3.11 -13.59
C SER A 75 25.48 4.48 -14.28
N THR A 76 25.36 4.52 -15.61
CA THR A 76 25.16 5.78 -16.35
C THR A 76 23.79 6.41 -16.10
N MET A 77 22.74 5.61 -15.93
CA MET A 77 21.39 6.10 -15.65
C MET A 77 21.27 6.62 -14.21
N LEU A 78 21.86 5.94 -13.23
CA LEU A 78 21.90 6.41 -11.84
C LEU A 78 22.72 7.68 -11.64
N ALA A 79 23.67 7.97 -12.53
CA ALA A 79 24.38 9.25 -12.57
C ALA A 79 23.52 10.41 -13.12
N SER A 80 22.33 10.13 -13.67
CA SER A 80 21.41 11.17 -14.12
C SER A 80 20.69 11.83 -12.95
N LYS A 81 20.50 13.15 -13.04
CA LYS A 81 19.75 13.93 -12.04
C LYS A 81 18.30 13.45 -11.89
N GLU A 82 17.73 12.89 -12.96
CA GLU A 82 16.35 12.41 -12.98
C GLU A 82 16.19 11.16 -12.10
N CYS A 83 17.13 10.22 -12.21
CA CYS A 83 17.16 9.02 -11.36
C CYS A 83 17.46 9.38 -9.90
N GLN A 84 18.42 10.28 -9.65
CA GLN A 84 18.74 10.74 -8.28
C GLN A 84 17.55 11.43 -7.60
N GLY A 85 16.87 12.34 -8.31
CA GLY A 85 15.67 13.00 -7.77
C GLY A 85 14.48 12.06 -7.59
N ALA A 86 14.42 10.94 -8.33
CA ALA A 86 13.43 9.90 -8.09
C ALA A 86 13.73 9.09 -6.81
N LEU A 87 14.99 8.75 -6.60
CA LEU A 87 15.48 8.05 -5.40
C LEU A 87 15.18 8.82 -4.11
N GLU A 88 15.43 10.13 -4.08
CA GLU A 88 15.19 10.99 -2.92
C GLU A 88 13.72 10.97 -2.47
N VAL A 89 12.79 11.19 -3.40
CA VAL A 89 11.35 11.16 -3.11
C VAL A 89 10.89 9.79 -2.63
N LEU A 90 11.46 8.71 -3.16
CA LEU A 90 11.09 7.36 -2.76
C LEU A 90 11.59 7.03 -1.36
N GLN A 91 12.72 7.59 -0.91
CA GLN A 91 13.22 7.44 0.46
C GLN A 91 12.30 8.08 1.50
N ASP A 92 11.64 9.19 1.16
CA ASP A 92 10.66 9.85 2.03
C ASP A 92 9.29 9.15 2.06
N SER A 93 9.09 8.14 1.21
CA SER A 93 7.82 7.43 1.09
C SER A 93 7.79 6.18 1.99
N PRO A 94 6.59 5.75 2.46
CA PRO A 94 6.44 4.50 3.21
C PRO A 94 6.73 3.25 2.37
N LEU A 95 6.98 3.41 1.06
CA LEU A 95 7.42 2.36 0.16
C LEU A 95 8.86 1.91 0.49
N TYR A 96 9.69 2.79 1.04
CA TYR A 96 11.10 2.53 1.33
C TYR A 96 11.31 1.49 2.42
N ASP A 97 10.48 1.52 3.47
CA ASP A 97 10.61 0.64 4.65
C ASP A 97 9.66 -0.57 4.61
N CYS A 98 9.07 -0.87 3.46
CA CYS A 98 8.12 -1.95 3.33
C CYS A 98 8.79 -3.31 3.59
N ARG A 99 8.04 -4.26 4.17
CA ARG A 99 8.57 -5.61 4.48
C ARG A 99 7.59 -6.70 4.05
N CYS A 100 8.13 -7.84 3.64
CA CYS A 100 7.32 -9.02 3.34
C CYS A 100 7.32 -9.98 4.53
N LYS A 101 6.13 -10.48 4.88
CA LYS A 101 5.94 -11.51 5.90
C LYS A 101 5.88 -12.89 5.21
N ARG A 102 6.53 -13.88 5.82
CA ARG A 102 6.50 -15.27 5.34
C ARG A 102 5.10 -15.87 5.51
N GLY A 103 4.59 -16.58 4.50
CA GLY A 103 3.27 -17.22 4.55
C GLY A 103 2.09 -16.30 4.23
N MET A 104 2.33 -15.12 3.66
CA MET A 104 1.25 -14.24 3.20
C MET A 104 0.66 -14.72 1.86
N LYS A 105 -0.66 -14.52 1.65
CA LYS A 105 -1.36 -14.96 0.42
C LYS A 105 -0.70 -14.48 -0.89
N LYS A 106 -0.05 -13.31 -0.85
CA LYS A 106 0.62 -12.67 -1.98
C LYS A 106 2.15 -12.58 -1.78
N GLU A 107 2.77 -13.58 -1.16
CA GLU A 107 4.20 -13.55 -0.78
C GLU A 107 5.12 -13.31 -1.98
N LEU A 108 4.91 -14.03 -3.08
CA LEU A 108 5.70 -13.85 -4.29
C LEU A 108 5.58 -12.43 -4.86
N GLN A 109 4.36 -11.88 -4.89
CA GLN A 109 4.12 -10.51 -5.37
C GLN A 109 4.75 -9.47 -4.44
N CYS A 110 4.69 -9.69 -3.12
CA CYS A 110 5.36 -8.84 -2.15
C CYS A 110 6.86 -8.81 -2.40
N LEU A 111 7.48 -9.98 -2.57
CA LEU A 111 8.92 -10.09 -2.85
C LEU A 111 9.29 -9.38 -4.15
N GLN A 112 8.51 -9.54 -5.22
CA GLN A 112 8.75 -8.82 -6.48
C GLN A 112 8.75 -7.31 -6.29
N ASN A 113 7.77 -6.77 -5.54
CA ASN A 113 7.74 -5.35 -5.21
C ASN A 113 8.94 -4.93 -4.36
N TYR A 114 9.25 -5.69 -3.30
CA TYR A 114 10.38 -5.43 -2.41
C TYR A 114 11.70 -5.31 -3.17
N TRP A 115 12.03 -6.29 -4.03
CA TRP A 115 13.25 -6.24 -4.82
C TRP A 115 13.25 -5.09 -5.82
N SER A 116 12.10 -4.80 -6.44
CA SER A 116 11.96 -3.68 -7.37
C SER A 116 12.23 -2.32 -6.72
N ILE A 117 11.94 -2.17 -5.44
CA ILE A 117 12.16 -0.93 -4.67
C ILE A 117 13.59 -0.90 -4.13
N HIS A 118 14.02 -1.95 -3.42
CA HIS A 118 15.32 -1.99 -2.74
C HIS A 118 16.52 -2.12 -3.69
N MET A 119 16.39 -2.79 -4.83
CA MET A 119 17.45 -2.76 -5.85
C MET A 119 17.63 -1.35 -6.42
N GLY A 120 16.58 -0.53 -6.48
CA GLY A 120 16.69 0.85 -6.92
C GLY A 120 17.46 1.73 -5.96
N LEU A 121 17.18 1.54 -4.68
CA LEU A 121 17.69 2.36 -3.59
C LEU A 121 19.09 1.97 -3.13
N THR A 122 19.45 0.68 -3.20
CA THR A 122 20.78 0.20 -2.77
C THR A 122 21.89 0.74 -3.69
N GLU A 123 21.62 0.86 -4.99
CA GLU A 123 22.60 1.38 -5.95
C GLU A 123 22.70 2.91 -5.94
N GLY A 124 21.61 3.60 -5.60
CA GLY A 124 21.65 5.05 -5.33
C GLY A 124 22.32 5.42 -4.02
N LYS A 125 22.55 4.43 -3.14
CA LYS A 125 23.26 4.55 -1.86
C LYS A 125 24.74 4.11 -1.93
N LEU A 126 25.34 4.10 -3.12
CA LEU A 126 26.79 3.97 -3.19
C LEU A 126 27.42 5.12 -2.40
N PRO A 127 28.19 4.85 -1.34
CA PRO A 127 28.87 5.89 -0.60
C PRO A 127 29.88 6.53 -1.54
N THR A 128 29.92 7.85 -1.55
CA THR A 128 31.11 8.60 -1.94
C THR A 128 32.30 8.02 -1.16
N ARG A 129 33.12 7.21 -1.84
CA ARG A 129 34.47 6.88 -1.43
C ARG A 129 35.42 7.26 -2.55
#